data_AF-A0A357CM60-F1
#
_entry.id   AF-A0A357CM60-F1
#
_cell.length_a   1.000
_cell.length_b   1.000
_cell.length_c   1.000
_cell.angle_alpha   90.00
_cell.angle_beta   90.00
_cell.angle_gamma   90.00
#
_symmetry.space_group_name_H-M   'P 1'
#
loop_
_entity.id
_entity.type
_entity.pdbx_description
1 polymer ?
#
loop_
_entity_poly.entity_id
_entity_poly.type
_entity_poly.pdbx_seq_one_letter_code
_entity_poly.pdbx_strand_id
1 'polypeptide(L)' 'KKLNLQVGDKLDVDIKDGKLIITPVVIIPKDQGWYYTNEWQTMEKEADKQLKEGGTKVAETKEELYKDLGLG' A
#
# COMPACT_ATOMS: atom_id res chain seq x y z
N LYS A 1 6.85 17.83 -14.93
CA LYS A 1 7.58 16.61 -14.52
C LYS A 1 7.70 15.68 -15.72
N LYS A 2 8.86 15.04 -15.95
CA LYS A 2 9.03 14.00 -17.01
C LYS A 2 8.58 12.63 -16.46
N LEU A 3 8.18 11.71 -17.34
CA LEU A 3 7.68 10.38 -17.00
C LEU A 3 8.79 9.36 -16.62
N ASN A 4 10.06 9.74 -16.71
CA ASN A 4 11.23 8.90 -16.34
C ASN A 4 11.23 7.48 -16.93
N LEU A 5 10.76 7.35 -18.18
CA LEU A 5 10.71 6.07 -18.89
C LEU A 5 12.10 5.56 -19.28
N GLN A 6 12.28 4.25 -19.20
CA GLN A 6 13.43 3.52 -19.68
C GLN A 6 13.04 2.53 -20.78
N VAL A 7 13.99 2.19 -21.65
CA VAL A 7 13.77 1.14 -22.66
C VAL A 7 13.49 -0.17 -21.94
N GLY A 8 12.34 -0.79 -22.24
CA GLY A 8 11.89 -2.02 -21.60
C GLY A 8 10.76 -1.83 -20.59
N ASP A 9 10.41 -0.60 -20.22
CA ASP A 9 9.27 -0.33 -19.35
C ASP A 9 7.96 -0.83 -19.95
N LYS A 10 7.09 -1.35 -19.09
CA LYS A 10 5.76 -1.83 -19.46
C LYS A 10 4.79 -0.65 -19.46
N LEU A 11 3.97 -0.58 -20.50
CA LEU A 11 2.96 0.45 -20.66
C LEU A 11 1.60 -0.23 -20.79
N ASP A 12 0.63 0.27 -20.04
CA ASP A 12 -0.78 -0.01 -20.27
C ASP A 12 -1.33 1.02 -21.26
N VAL A 13 -2.15 0.54 -22.20
CA VAL A 13 -2.66 1.35 -23.32
C VAL A 13 -4.17 1.19 -23.37
N ASP A 14 -4.87 2.32 -23.30
CA ASP A 14 -6.33 2.37 -23.25
C ASP A 14 -6.88 3.53 -24.11
N ILE A 15 -8.15 3.45 -24.51
CA ILE A 15 -8.87 4.53 -25.19
C ILE A 15 -9.95 5.05 -24.25
N LYS A 16 -9.81 6.30 -23.79
CA LYS A 16 -10.80 6.98 -22.94
C LYS A 16 -11.23 8.28 -23.62
N ASP A 17 -12.54 8.46 -23.80
CA ASP A 17 -13.14 9.65 -24.40
C ASP A 17 -12.53 10.02 -25.77
N GLY A 18 -12.27 9.00 -26.60
CA GLY A 18 -11.64 9.16 -27.92
C GLY A 18 -10.15 9.52 -27.88
N LYS A 19 -9.52 9.48 -26.70
CA LYS A 19 -8.09 9.76 -26.51
C LYS A 19 -7.33 8.47 -26.22
N LEU A 20 -6.18 8.31 -26.86
CA LEU A 20 -5.21 7.28 -26.50
C LEU A 20 -4.51 7.67 -25.20
N ILE A 21 -4.67 6.86 -24.15
CA ILE A 21 -4.03 7.02 -22.85
C ILE A 21 -2.94 5.95 -22.73
N ILE A 22 -1.72 6.37 -22.47
CA ILE A 22 -0.56 5.49 -22.27
C ILE A 22 -0.04 5.71 -20.86
N THR A 23 -0.10 4.67 -20.03
CA THR A 23 0.25 4.73 -18.61
C THR A 23 1.42 3.81 -18.32
N PRO A 24 2.53 4.31 -17.75
CA PRO A 24 3.61 3.44 -17.27
C PRO A 24 3.12 2.56 -16.13
N VAL A 25 3.43 1.25 -16.19
CA VAL A 25 2.99 0.27 -15.19
C VAL A 25 4.13 -0.63 -14.73
N VAL A 26 3.98 -1.19 -13.54
CA VAL A 26 4.86 -2.22 -12.98
C VAL A 26 4.16 -3.57 -12.98
N ILE A 27 4.91 -4.66 -13.18
CA ILE A 27 4.37 -6.02 -13.09
C ILE A 27 4.48 -6.49 -11.66
N ILE A 28 3.35 -6.91 -11.09
CA ILE A 28 3.28 -7.49 -9.75
C ILE A 28 2.82 -8.95 -9.89
N PRO A 29 3.53 -9.93 -9.29
CA PRO A 29 3.06 -11.30 -9.21
C PRO A 29 1.65 -11.37 -8.59
N LYS A 30 0.78 -12.25 -9.11
CA LYS A 30 -0.64 -12.28 -8.71
C LYS A 30 -0.84 -12.53 -7.21
N ASP A 31 0.01 -13.36 -6.62
CA ASP A 31 0.07 -13.67 -5.18
C ASP A 31 0.51 -12.49 -4.30
N GLN A 32 1.06 -11.43 -4.90
CA GLN A 32 1.43 -10.17 -4.24
C GLN A 32 0.47 -9.02 -4.57
N GLY A 33 -0.49 -9.24 -5.47
CA GLY A 33 -1.42 -8.20 -5.92
C GLY A 33 -2.33 -7.65 -4.81
N TRP A 34 -2.60 -8.45 -3.77
CA TRP A 34 -3.44 -8.06 -2.63
C TRP A 34 -2.90 -6.81 -1.91
N TYR A 35 -1.58 -6.63 -1.85
CA TYR A 35 -0.95 -5.47 -1.19
C TYR A 35 -1.32 -4.14 -1.87
N TYR A 36 -1.56 -4.18 -3.18
CA TYR A 36 -1.87 -3.00 -3.99
C TYR A 36 -3.38 -2.72 -4.11
N THR A 37 -4.21 -3.47 -3.39
CA THR A 37 -5.66 -3.21 -3.36
C THR A 37 -5.97 -1.90 -2.65
N ASN A 38 -7.03 -1.22 -3.08
CA ASN A 38 -7.47 0.04 -2.45
C ASN A 38 -7.79 -0.12 -0.96
N GLU A 39 -8.33 -1.28 -0.57
CA GLU A 39 -8.64 -1.61 0.82
C GLU A 39 -7.36 -1.67 1.66
N TRP A 40 -6.37 -2.47 1.25
CA TRP A 40 -5.10 -2.59 1.96
C TRP A 40 -4.39 -1.24 2.07
N GLN A 41 -4.29 -0.49 0.97
CA GLN A 41 -3.63 0.81 0.95
C GLN A 41 -4.36 1.86 1.80
N THR A 42 -5.66 1.72 2.02
CA THR A 42 -6.42 2.61 2.91
C THR A 42 -6.11 2.29 4.37
N MET A 43 -6.08 1.01 4.73
CA MET A 43 -5.68 0.57 6.08
C MET A 43 -4.24 0.97 6.40
N GLU A 44 -3.32 0.82 5.44
CA GLU A 44 -1.92 1.18 5.62
C GLU A 44 -1.74 2.68 5.92
N LYS A 45 -2.46 3.55 5.20
CA LYS A 45 -2.45 4.99 5.46
C LYS A 45 -2.95 5.36 6.85
N GLU A 46 -3.95 4.64 7.35
CA GLU A 46 -4.48 4.84 8.70
C GLU A 46 -3.48 4.37 9.76
N ALA A 47 -2.87 3.19 9.57
CA ALA A 47 -1.81 2.69 10.44
C ALA A 47 -0.61 3.66 10.50
N ASP A 48 -0.16 4.16 9.34
CA ASP A 48 0.90 5.18 9.24
C ASP A 48 0.56 6.47 10.00
N LYS A 49 -0.71 6.89 9.95
CA LYS A 49 -1.20 8.06 10.66
C LYS A 49 -1.15 7.83 12.16
N GLN A 50 -1.65 6.69 12.64
CA GLN A 50 -1.63 6.33 14.06
C GLN A 50 -0.19 6.24 14.59
N LEU A 51 0.74 5.67 13.80
CA LEU A 51 2.17 5.66 14.11
C LEU A 51 2.74 7.06 14.29
N LYS A 52 2.44 7.98 13.36
CA LYS A 52 2.89 9.39 13.43
C LYS A 52 2.30 10.14 14.62
N GLU A 53 1.08 9.83 15.01
CA GLU A 53 0.37 10.46 16.12
C GLU A 53 0.76 9.85 17.49
N GLY A 54 1.66 8.85 17.51
CA GLY A 54 2.10 8.20 18.74
C GLY A 54 1.07 7.23 19.32
N GLY A 55 0.08 6.82 18.53
CA GLY A 55 -0.99 5.88 18.90
C GLY A 55 -0.55 4.42 18.93
N THR A 56 0.72 4.14 19.23
CA THR A 56 1.23 2.77 19.33
C THR A 56 1.78 2.48 20.72
N LYS A 57 1.64 1.22 21.13
CA LYS A 57 2.23 0.69 22.35
C LYS A 57 3.19 -0.42 21.97
N VAL A 58 4.31 -0.46 22.65
CA VAL A 58 5.25 -1.59 22.58
C VAL A 58 5.05 -2.39 23.85
N ALA A 59 4.79 -3.69 23.69
CA ALA A 59 4.79 -4.63 24.79
C ALA A 59 6.08 -5.46 24.72
N GLU A 60 6.85 -5.45 25.80
CA GLU A 60 8.13 -6.18 25.90
C GLU A 60 7.91 -7.64 26.29
N THR A 61 6.73 -7.95 26.85
CA THR A 61 6.37 -9.31 27.27
C THR A 61 4.99 -9.70 26.77
N LYS A 62 4.77 -11.01 26.65
CA LYS A 62 3.47 -11.57 26.31
C LYS A 62 2.42 -11.16 27.35
N GLU A 63 2.78 -11.16 28.63
CA GLU A 63 1.91 -10.81 29.75
C GLU A 63 1.45 -9.36 29.67
N GLU A 64 2.38 -8.45 29.34
CA GLU A 64 2.07 -7.02 29.09
C GLU A 64 1.13 -6.84 27.90
N LEU A 65 1.40 -7.54 26.78
CA LEU A 65 0.52 -7.51 25.60
C LEU A 65 -0.90 -7.98 25.93
N TYR A 66 -1.04 -9.09 26.66
CA TYR A 66 -2.35 -9.64 27.00
C TYR A 66 -3.13 -8.69 27.91
N LYS A 67 -2.46 -8.07 28.88
CA LYS A 67 -3.05 -7.04 29.73
C LYS A 67 -3.52 -5.83 28.92
N ASP A 68 -2.69 -5.33 28.00
CA ASP A 68 -3.02 -4.17 27.16
C ASP A 68 -4.18 -4.44 26.20
N LEU A 69 -4.34 -5.68 25.74
CA LEU A 69 -5.46 -6.11 24.91
C LEU A 69 -6.73 -6.45 25.72
N GLY A 70 -6.69 -6.41 27.06
CA GLY A 70 -7.80 -6.79 27.92
C GLY A 70 -8.09 -8.30 27.92
N LEU A 71 -7.08 -9.12 27.64
CA LEU A 71 -7.13 -10.58 27.55
C LEU A 71 -6.49 -11.28 28.76
N GLY A 72 -6.04 -10.53 29.76
CA GLY A 72 -5.32 -11.00 30.96
C GLY A 72 -6.11 -10.88 32.25
#